data_AF-A0AAE1RWB8-F1
#
_entry.id   AF-A0AAE1RWB8-F1
#
_cell.length_a   1.000
_cell.length_b   1.000
_cell.length_c   1.000
_cell.angle_alpha   90.00
_cell.angle_beta   90.00
_cell.angle_gamma   90.00
#
_symmetry.space_group_name_H-M   'P 1'
#
loop_
_entity.id
_entity.type
_entity.pdbx_description
1 polymer ?
#
loop_
_entity_poly.entity_id
_entity_poly.type
_entity_poly.pdbx_seq_one_letter_code
_entity_poly.pdbx_strand_id
1 'polypeptide(L)'
;MGDPPQGSSVTGRIAQIPVSEVYLGCVVNALAKPIDGRGEISTSEFRLIESAALGINSRRFVYEPLQTGLIAIDSMIPIRRGQRELIIGDRQTGKTTVATYTILN
;
A
#
# COMPACT_ATOMS: atom_id res chain seq x y z
N MET A 1 7.15 -40.58 10.72
CA MET A 1 6.51 -39.61 9.83
C MET A 1 5.06 -39.56 10.27
N GLY A 2 4.76 -38.68 11.24
CA GLY A 2 3.47 -38.69 11.93
C GLY A 2 2.39 -38.05 11.06
N ASP A 3 1.22 -38.68 11.04
CA ASP A 3 0.04 -38.18 10.34
C ASP A 3 -0.29 -36.74 10.76
N PRO A 4 -0.75 -35.87 9.83
CA PRO A 4 -1.24 -34.56 10.20
C PRO A 4 -2.43 -34.70 11.17
N PRO A 5 -2.52 -33.85 12.21
CA PRO A 5 -3.58 -33.96 13.21
C PRO A 5 -4.95 -33.85 12.54
N GLN A 6 -5.74 -34.93 12.63
CA GLN A 6 -7.13 -34.99 12.17
C GLN A 6 -7.97 -34.08 13.07
N GLY A 7 -8.25 -32.85 12.61
CA GLY A 7 -9.11 -31.91 13.33
C GLY A 7 -8.85 -30.42 13.09
N SER A 8 -8.26 -29.99 11.98
CA SER A 8 -8.03 -28.56 11.73
C SER A 8 -9.28 -27.89 11.17
N SER A 9 -9.93 -27.04 11.97
CA SER A 9 -10.96 -26.12 11.49
C SER A 9 -10.34 -25.06 10.57
N VAL A 10 -10.84 -24.95 9.34
CA VAL A 10 -10.46 -23.87 8.43
C VAL A 10 -11.09 -22.55 8.86
N THR A 11 -10.41 -21.43 8.62
CA THR A 11 -10.88 -20.10 9.06
C THR A 11 -12.19 -19.65 8.42
N GLY A 12 -12.60 -20.23 7.28
CA GLY A 12 -13.87 -19.93 6.61
C GLY A 12 -14.03 -18.49 6.10
N ARG A 13 -12.96 -17.69 6.16
CA ARG A 13 -12.92 -16.28 5.75
C ARG A 13 -12.19 -16.14 4.42
N ILE A 14 -12.72 -15.28 3.56
CA ILE A 14 -12.01 -14.83 2.36
C ILE A 14 -10.78 -14.02 2.80
N ALA A 15 -9.74 -13.98 1.96
CA ALA A 15 -8.50 -13.27 2.26
C ALA A 15 -8.77 -11.80 2.63
N GLN A 16 -8.53 -11.47 3.89
CA GLN A 16 -8.78 -10.15 4.48
C GLN A 16 -7.62 -9.75 5.39
N ILE A 17 -7.39 -8.45 5.50
CA ILE A 17 -6.37 -7.87 6.38
C ILE A 17 -7.00 -6.88 7.37
N PRO A 18 -6.47 -6.80 8.60
CA PRO A 18 -6.82 -5.74 9.54
C PRO A 18 -6.41 -4.36 8.99
N VAL A 19 -7.24 -3.34 9.22
CA VAL A 19 -6.96 -1.94 8.83
C VAL A 19 -7.22 -1.00 10.01
N SER A 20 -6.43 0.07 10.14
CA SER A 20 -6.57 1.08 11.20
C SER A 20 -5.64 2.26 10.93
N GLU A 21 -5.90 3.42 11.54
CA GLU A 21 -4.95 4.54 11.57
C GLU A 21 -3.70 4.21 12.41
N VAL A 22 -3.77 3.23 13.33
CA VAL A 22 -2.65 2.81 14.20
C VAL A 22 -1.46 2.25 13.38
N TYR A 23 -1.69 1.85 12.12
CA TYR A 23 -0.61 1.40 11.23
C TYR A 23 0.33 2.51 10.77
N LEU A 24 -0.04 3.79 10.92
CA LEU A 24 0.80 4.91 10.52
C LEU A 24 2.14 4.87 11.29
N GLY A 25 3.24 4.83 10.54
CA GLY A 25 4.60 4.77 11.10
C GLY A 25 5.08 3.39 11.55
N CYS A 26 4.30 2.33 11.32
CA CYS A 26 4.70 0.95 11.61
C CYS A 26 5.29 0.26 10.37
N VAL A 27 6.18 -0.72 10.57
CA VAL A 27 6.63 -1.64 9.52
C VAL A 27 5.92 -2.97 9.68
N VAL A 28 5.22 -3.41 8.64
CA VAL A 28 4.40 -4.63 8.65
C VAL A 28 4.75 -5.58 7.52
N ASN A 29 4.43 -6.86 7.69
CA ASN A 29 4.49 -7.84 6.60
C ASN A 29 3.19 -7.88 5.77
N ALA A 30 3.14 -8.76 4.77
CA ALA A 30 1.98 -8.92 3.87
C ALA A 30 0.68 -9.37 4.56
N LEU A 31 0.76 -9.90 5.79
CA LEU A 31 -0.39 -10.28 6.61
C LEU A 31 -0.78 -9.18 7.62
N ALA A 32 -0.26 -7.96 7.43
CA ALA A 32 -0.42 -6.81 8.32
C ALA A 32 0.05 -7.07 9.77
N LYS A 33 0.99 -8.00 9.99
CA LYS A 33 1.62 -8.20 11.30
C LYS A 33 2.82 -7.26 11.44
N PRO A 34 2.95 -6.55 12.58
CA PRO A 34 4.11 -5.69 12.84
C PRO A 34 5.39 -6.51 12.93
N ILE A 35 6.45 -6.02 12.29
CA ILE A 35 7.79 -6.63 12.27
C ILE A 35 8.88 -5.68 12.78
N ASP A 36 8.49 -4.50 13.25
CA ASP A 36 9.38 -3.48 13.81
C ASP A 36 9.62 -3.62 15.33
N GLY A 37 8.99 -4.60 15.98
CA GLY A 37 9.16 -4.85 17.41
C GLY A 37 8.48 -3.84 18.34
N ARG A 38 7.57 -3.00 17.83
CA ARG A 38 6.90 -1.94 18.61
C ARG A 38 5.64 -2.38 19.36
N GLY A 39 5.34 -3.68 19.38
CA GLY A 39 4.16 -4.25 20.00
C GLY A 39 3.09 -4.65 18.97
N GLU A 40 2.00 -5.24 19.46
CA GLU A 40 0.88 -5.66 18.61
C GLU A 40 -0.06 -4.49 18.26
N ILE A 41 -0.60 -4.51 17.05
CA ILE A 41 -1.59 -3.54 16.59
C ILE A 41 -2.98 -4.15 16.78
N SER A 42 -3.77 -3.57 17.68
CA SER A 42 -5.17 -3.95 17.86
C SER A 42 -6.06 -3.16 16.89
N THR A 43 -6.89 -3.88 16.12
CA THR A 43 -7.95 -3.28 15.31
C THR A 43 -9.17 -4.19 15.21
N SER A 44 -10.34 -3.57 15.13
CA SER A 44 -11.64 -4.22 14.94
C SER A 44 -12.05 -4.31 13.47
N GLU A 45 -11.45 -3.52 12.58
CA GLU A 45 -11.87 -3.41 11.18
C GLU A 45 -11.01 -4.28 10.26
N PHE A 46 -11.68 -4.93 9.30
CA PHE A 46 -11.04 -5.78 8.29
C PHE A 46 -11.50 -5.37 6.89
N ARG A 47 -10.58 -5.43 5.93
CA ARG A 47 -10.86 -5.22 4.51
C ARG A 47 -10.40 -6.43 3.70
N LEU A 48 -11.17 -6.79 2.67
CA LEU A 48 -10.78 -7.82 1.70
C LEU A 48 -9.53 -7.37 0.93
N ILE A 49 -8.60 -8.30 0.70
CA ILE A 49 -7.40 -8.05 -0.11
C ILE A 49 -7.80 -7.83 -1.57
N GLU A 50 -8.69 -8.68 -2.08
CA GLU A 50 -9.22 -8.61 -3.43
C GLU A 50 -10.58 -7.91 -3.43
N SER A 51 -10.57 -6.58 -3.31
CA SER A 51 -11.76 -5.75 -3.49
C SER A 51 -11.87 -5.23 -4.92
N ALA A 52 -13.07 -5.20 -5.48
CA ALA A 52 -13.31 -4.63 -6.81
C ALA A 52 -12.90 -3.15 -6.88
N ALA A 53 -12.34 -2.73 -8.01
CA ALA A 53 -12.01 -1.33 -8.25
C ALA A 53 -13.28 -0.47 -8.42
N LEU A 54 -13.16 0.83 -8.14
CA LEU A 54 -14.26 1.79 -8.34
C LEU A 54 -14.71 1.83 -9.80
N GLY A 55 -16.03 1.80 -10.00
CA GLY A 55 -16.68 1.99 -11.31
C GLY A 55 -16.55 3.42 -11.84
N ILE A 56 -16.93 3.64 -13.10
CA ILE A 56 -16.78 4.93 -13.81
C ILE A 56 -17.49 6.07 -13.07
N ASN A 57 -18.75 5.86 -12.65
CA ASN A 57 -19.56 6.88 -11.99
C ASN A 57 -19.04 7.31 -10.62
N SER A 58 -18.18 6.50 -9.99
CA SER A 58 -17.58 6.80 -8.69
C SER A 58 -16.24 7.53 -8.81
N ARG A 59 -15.78 7.82 -10.03
CA ARG A 59 -14.52 8.53 -10.30
C ARG A 59 -14.79 10.01 -10.60
N ARG A 60 -13.83 10.85 -10.23
CA ARG A 60 -13.78 12.26 -10.60
C ARG A 60 -12.54 12.52 -11.45
N PHE A 61 -12.51 13.64 -12.18
CA PHE A 61 -11.31 14.06 -12.88
C PHE A 61 -10.13 14.21 -11.92
N VAL A 62 -8.94 13.88 -12.42
CA VAL A 62 -7.68 14.00 -11.68
C VAL A 62 -7.13 15.40 -11.92
N TYR A 63 -7.32 16.32 -10.96
CA TYR A 63 -6.94 17.73 -11.10
C TYR A 63 -6.10 18.27 -9.94
N GLU A 64 -6.16 17.67 -8.75
CA GLU A 64 -5.36 18.10 -7.60
C GLU A 64 -3.88 17.71 -7.79
N PRO A 65 -2.92 18.64 -7.72
CA PRO A 65 -1.50 18.32 -7.87
C PRO A 65 -0.98 17.45 -6.70
N LEU A 66 -0.04 16.56 -7.01
CA LEU A 66 0.79 15.85 -6.04
C LEU A 66 2.23 16.29 -6.28
N GLN A 67 2.77 17.12 -5.39
CA GLN A 67 4.11 17.67 -5.53
C GLN A 67 5.15 16.62 -5.16
N THR A 68 6.13 16.42 -6.03
CA THR A 68 7.24 15.49 -5.78
C THR A 68 8.44 16.20 -5.15
N GLY A 69 8.50 17.54 -5.24
CA GLY A 69 9.66 18.33 -4.83
C GLY A 69 10.81 18.28 -5.84
N LEU A 70 10.65 17.57 -6.96
CA LEU A 70 11.62 17.46 -8.04
C LEU A 70 11.20 18.36 -9.19
N ILE A 71 11.91 19.46 -9.40
CA ILE A 71 11.60 20.45 -10.45
C ILE A 71 11.43 19.78 -11.82
N ALA A 72 12.27 18.81 -12.16
CA ALA A 72 12.18 18.08 -13.42
C ALA A 72 10.81 17.37 -13.60
N ILE A 73 10.25 16.78 -12.54
CA ILE A 73 8.96 16.08 -12.59
C ILE A 73 7.83 17.10 -12.49
N ASP A 74 7.86 17.96 -11.48
CA ASP A 74 6.76 18.90 -11.20
C ASP A 74 6.53 19.91 -12.34
N SER A 75 7.55 20.18 -13.17
CA SER A 75 7.42 21.05 -14.35
C SER A 75 7.13 20.29 -15.65
N MET A 76 7.85 19.21 -15.96
CA MET A 76 7.77 18.56 -17.26
C MET A 76 6.72 17.44 -17.30
N ILE A 77 6.55 16.71 -16.19
CA ILE A 77 5.67 15.54 -16.07
C ILE A 77 4.90 15.63 -14.75
N PRO A 78 4.01 16.62 -14.59
CA PRO A 78 3.33 16.86 -13.32
C PRO A 78 2.42 15.69 -12.96
N ILE A 79 2.51 15.22 -11.71
CA ILE A 79 1.70 14.14 -11.15
C ILE A 79 0.52 14.73 -10.37
N ARG A 80 -0.64 14.06 -10.43
CA ARG A 80 -1.86 14.49 -9.73
C ARG A 80 -2.44 13.38 -8.85
N ARG A 81 -3.19 13.77 -7.81
CA ARG A 81 -3.86 12.84 -6.89
C ARG A 81 -4.91 12.00 -7.62
N GLY A 82 -4.69 10.68 -7.67
CA GLY A 82 -5.52 9.72 -8.40
C GLY A 82 -4.93 9.27 -9.75
N GLN A 83 -3.78 9.82 -10.16
CA GLN A 83 -3.00 9.36 -11.31
C GLN A 83 -2.16 8.13 -10.96
N ARG A 84 -1.84 7.31 -11.97
CA ARG A 84 -0.84 6.23 -11.87
C ARG A 84 0.33 6.61 -12.77
N GLU A 85 1.49 6.85 -12.17
CA GLU A 85 2.72 7.24 -12.87
C GLU A 85 3.76 6.12 -12.78
N LEU A 86 4.35 5.73 -13.91
CA LEU A 86 5.35 4.67 -13.98
C LEU A 86 6.76 5.24 -13.83
N ILE A 87 7.52 4.77 -12.84
CA ILE A 87 8.95 5.06 -12.69
C ILE A 87 9.75 3.88 -13.23
N ILE A 88 10.37 4.05 -14.39
CA ILE A 88 11.12 2.99 -15.09
C ILE A 88 12.57 3.42 -15.41
N GLY A 89 13.49 2.46 -15.43
CA GLY A 89 14.90 2.67 -15.75
C GLY A 89 15.78 1.53 -15.23
N ASP A 90 17.07 1.54 -15.57
CA ASP A 90 18.02 0.48 -15.21
C ASP A 90 18.37 0.43 -13.72
N ARG A 91 19.16 -0.57 -13.32
CA ARG A 91 19.67 -0.66 -11.95
C ARG A 91 20.42 0.63 -11.58
N GLN A 92 20.26 1.09 -10.34
CA GLN A 92 20.96 2.26 -9.78
C GLN A 92 20.69 3.61 -10.49
N THR A 93 19.58 3.75 -11.22
CA THR A 93 19.18 5.03 -11.85
C THR A 93 18.32 5.95 -10.97
N GLY A 94 18.24 5.70 -9.65
CA GLY A 94 17.53 6.59 -8.73
C GLY A 94 16.00 6.40 -8.64
N LYS A 95 15.43 5.32 -9.19
CA LYS A 95 13.98 5.02 -9.09
C LYS A 95 13.44 5.10 -7.66
N THR A 96 14.12 4.44 -6.71
CA THR A 96 13.74 4.47 -5.29
C THR A 96 13.90 5.86 -4.70
N THR A 97 14.97 6.58 -5.07
CA THR A 97 15.21 7.96 -4.62
C THR A 97 14.05 8.87 -5.01
N VAL A 98 13.57 8.82 -6.25
CA VAL A 98 12.42 9.61 -6.70
C VAL A 98 11.19 9.33 -5.83
N ALA A 99 10.87 8.05 -5.59
CA ALA A 99 9.73 7.67 -4.75
C ALA A 99 9.88 8.13 -3.30
N THR A 100 11.07 7.97 -2.69
CA THR A 100 11.33 8.40 -1.31
C THR A 100 11.25 9.91 -1.16
N TYR A 101 11.83 10.69 -2.08
CA TYR A 101 11.71 12.16 -2.05
C TYR A 101 10.25 12.61 -2.14
N THR A 102 9.45 11.96 -2.98
CA THR A 102 8.02 12.24 -3.11
C THR A 102 7.25 11.96 -1.81
N ILE A 103 7.66 10.95 -1.03
CA ILE A 103 7.03 10.65 0.28
C ILE A 103 7.42 11.68 1.36
N LEU A 104 8.63 12.23 1.28
CA LEU A 104 9.16 13.17 2.29
C LEU A 104 8.66 14.61 2.13
N ASN A 105 8.17 14.98 0.94
CA ASN A 105 7.68 16.33 0.62
C ASN A 105 6.18 16.48 0.86
#